data_AF-A0A7S2I226-F1
#
_entry.id   AF-A0A7S2I226-F1
#
_cell.length_a   1.000
_cell.length_b   1.000
_cell.length_c   1.000
_cell.angle_alpha   90.00
_cell.angle_beta   90.00
_cell.angle_gamma   90.00
#
_symmetry.space_group_name_H-M   'P 1'
#
loop_
_entity.id
_entity.type
_entity.pdbx_description
1 polymer ?
#
loop_
_entity_poly.entity_id
_entity_poly.type
_entity_poly.pdbx_seq_one_letter_code
_entity_poly.pdbx_strand_id
1 'polypeptide(L)'
;VDRRSEAKTIQKTREVMERASGGVIFVDEAYTLLRSEARSLGRDHGVAALKQLASALPNSSPMVILAGYPDDLQRILASDIGFKGNFLLRVEFPDPSPAEIARMFLMKLDKK
;
A
#
# COMPACT_ATOMS: atom_id res chain seq x y z
N VAL A 1 -4.88 21.18 -3.65
CA VAL A 1 -5.65 19.95 -3.95
C VAL A 1 -7.08 20.38 -4.26
N ASP A 2 -7.60 20.01 -5.43
CA ASP A 2 -9.00 20.23 -5.78
C ASP A 2 -9.92 19.35 -4.90
N ARG A 3 -10.82 19.96 -4.13
CA ARG A 3 -11.74 19.27 -3.21
C ARG A 3 -12.64 18.25 -3.93
N ARG A 4 -13.00 18.49 -5.19
CA ARG A 4 -13.83 17.55 -5.96
C ARG A 4 -13.06 16.27 -6.29
N SER A 5 -11.80 16.42 -6.72
CA SER A 5 -10.91 15.29 -7.00
C SER A 5 -10.61 14.46 -5.74
N GLU A 6 -10.45 15.10 -4.59
CA GLU A 6 -10.27 14.42 -3.30
C GLU A 6 -11.52 13.60 -2.91
N ALA A 7 -12.71 14.20 -2.96
CA ALA A 7 -13.95 13.51 -2.66
C ALA A 7 -14.18 12.29 -3.57
N LYS A 8 -13.90 12.43 -4.87
CA LYS A 8 -13.98 11.32 -5.84
C LYS A 8 -13.00 10.19 -5.50
N THR A 9 -11.83 10.52 -4.97
CA THR A 9 -10.83 9.53 -4.56
C THR A 9 -11.32 8.76 -3.34
N ILE A 10 -11.82 9.46 -2.32
CA ILE A 10 -12.40 8.84 -1.12
C ILE A 10 -13.52 7.88 -1.50
N GLN A 11 -14.43 8.29 -2.38
CA GLN A 11 -15.52 7.44 -2.85
C GLN A 11 -14.99 6.17 -3.52
N LYS A 12 -14.07 6.30 -4.49
CA LYS A 12 -13.49 5.16 -5.18
C LYS A 12 -12.76 4.20 -4.25
N THR A 13 -12.01 4.74 -3.28
CA THR A 13 -11.32 3.90 -2.28
C THR A 13 -12.33 3.14 -1.43
N ARG A 14 -13.42 3.78 -1.00
CA ARG A 14 -14.51 3.12 -0.25
C ARG A 14 -15.16 1.99 -1.06
N GLU A 15 -15.47 2.22 -2.33
CA GLU A 15 -16.05 1.19 -3.20
C GLU A 15 -15.11 -0.03 -3.36
N VAL A 16 -13.79 0.19 -3.42
CA VAL A 16 -12.80 -0.91 -3.39
C VAL A 16 -12.84 -1.66 -2.06
N MET A 17 -12.91 -0.94 -0.93
CA MET A 17 -12.98 -1.53 0.41
C MET A 17 -14.24 -2.36 0.63
N GLU A 18 -15.38 -1.86 0.19
CA GLU A 18 -16.66 -2.59 0.28
C GLU A 18 -16.60 -3.88 -0.53
N ARG A 19 -16.08 -3.83 -1.77
CA ARG A 19 -15.90 -5.02 -2.61
C ARG A 19 -14.93 -6.04 -2.03
N ALA A 20 -13.92 -5.58 -1.29
CA ALA A 20 -12.92 -6.45 -0.68
C ALA A 20 -13.32 -6.94 0.72
N SER A 21 -14.47 -6.52 1.28
CA SER A 21 -14.92 -6.89 2.62
C SER A 21 -14.85 -8.40 2.86
N GLY A 22 -14.27 -8.80 4.00
CA GLY A 22 -13.98 -10.21 4.33
C GLY A 22 -12.78 -10.81 3.60
N GLY A 23 -12.15 -10.07 2.69
CA GLY A 23 -10.97 -10.46 1.94
C GLY A 23 -9.76 -9.56 2.21
N VAL A 24 -8.94 -9.38 1.17
CA VAL A 24 -7.64 -8.69 1.24
C VAL A 24 -7.57 -7.57 0.19
N ILE A 25 -7.06 -6.41 0.60
CA ILE A 25 -6.59 -5.36 -0.31
C ILE A 25 -5.07 -5.39 -0.28
N PHE A 26 -4.47 -5.67 -1.43
CA PHE A 26 -3.03 -5.54 -1.64
C PHE A 26 -2.74 -4.24 -2.40
N VAL A 27 -1.98 -3.35 -1.77
CA VAL A 27 -1.55 -2.07 -2.36
C VAL A 27 -0.05 -2.15 -2.62
N ASP A 28 0.30 -2.42 -3.88
CA ASP A 28 1.69 -2.39 -4.32
C ASP A 28 2.19 -0.95 -4.44
N GLU A 29 3.49 -0.76 -4.20
CA GLU A 29 4.16 0.54 -4.18
C GLU A 29 3.33 1.63 -3.47
N ALA A 30 2.84 1.32 -2.26
CA ALA A 30 1.85 2.16 -1.56
C ALA A 30 2.33 3.60 -1.31
N TYR A 31 3.65 3.81 -1.27
CA TYR A 31 4.27 5.11 -1.12
C TYR A 31 4.04 6.05 -2.30
N THR A 32 3.66 5.52 -3.46
CA THR A 32 3.28 6.33 -4.64
C THR A 32 2.02 7.17 -4.39
N LEU A 33 1.23 6.82 -3.37
CA LEU A 33 0.07 7.57 -2.88
C LEU A 33 0.44 8.66 -1.87
N LEU A 34 1.66 8.66 -1.32
CA LEU A 34 2.17 9.79 -0.55
C LEU A 34 2.52 10.97 -1.46
N ARG A 35 2.56 12.14 -0.84
CA ARG A 35 3.01 13.33 -1.54
C ARG A 35 4.48 13.19 -1.95
N SER A 36 4.75 13.54 -3.20
CA SER A 36 6.10 13.67 -3.73
C SER A 36 6.36 15.15 -4.01
N GLU A 37 7.48 15.68 -3.54
CA GLU A 37 7.91 17.06 -3.81
C GLU A 37 8.07 17.34 -5.32
N ALA A 38 8.31 16.29 -6.13
CA ALA A 38 8.45 16.38 -7.57
C ALA A 38 7.10 16.40 -8.33
N ARG A 39 5.98 16.06 -7.68
CA ARG A 39 4.64 16.11 -8.32
C ARG A 39 4.02 17.48 -8.09
N SER A 40 3.81 18.20 -9.19
CA SER A 40 3.20 19.53 -9.22
C SER A 40 1.91 19.63 -8.40
N LEU A 41 1.80 20.76 -7.68
CA LEU A 41 0.86 21.17 -6.60
C LEU A 41 -0.67 20.96 -6.81
N GLY A 42 -1.11 20.29 -7.87
CA GLY A 42 -2.52 20.20 -8.27
C GLY A 42 -3.24 18.87 -8.05
N ARG A 43 -2.54 17.72 -8.05
CA ARG A 43 -3.19 16.38 -8.20
C ARG A 43 -2.95 15.39 -7.07
N ASP A 44 -2.57 15.87 -5.90
CA ASP A 44 -2.09 15.00 -4.83
C ASP A 44 -3.22 14.56 -3.87
N HIS A 45 -4.12 13.72 -4.37
CA HIS A 45 -5.24 13.14 -3.62
C HIS A 45 -4.98 11.70 -3.16
N GLY A 46 -3.80 11.14 -3.44
CA GLY A 46 -3.41 9.78 -2.99
C GLY A 46 -3.43 9.64 -1.47
N VAL A 47 -3.04 10.71 -0.75
CA VAL A 47 -3.11 10.77 0.72
C VAL A 47 -4.54 10.51 1.24
N ALA A 48 -5.57 10.97 0.52
CA ALA A 48 -6.95 10.73 0.93
C ALA A 48 -7.34 9.26 0.77
N ALA A 49 -6.83 8.56 -0.24
CA ALA A 49 -7.00 7.12 -0.37
C ALA A 49 -6.32 6.38 0.80
N LEU A 50 -5.08 6.74 1.14
CA LEU A 50 -4.36 6.15 2.27
C LEU A 50 -5.09 6.37 3.61
N LYS A 51 -5.62 7.58 3.86
CA LYS A 51 -6.45 7.87 5.06
C LYS A 51 -7.70 7.00 5.10
N GLN A 52 -8.36 6.83 3.96
CA GLN A 52 -9.56 6.01 3.87
C GLN A 52 -9.24 4.53 4.11
N LEU A 53 -8.12 4.01 3.60
CA LEU A 53 -7.65 2.66 3.93
C LEU A 53 -7.34 2.51 5.43
N ALA A 54 -6.64 3.48 6.02
CA ALA A 54 -6.32 3.49 7.45
C ALA A 54 -7.59 3.44 8.34
N SER A 55 -8.69 4.03 7.87
CA SER A 55 -9.97 4.01 8.60
C SER A 55 -10.59 2.61 8.77
N ALA A 56 -10.20 1.62 7.96
CA ALA A 56 -10.66 0.23 8.11
C ALA A 56 -9.82 -0.61 9.08
N LEU A 57 -8.63 -0.15 9.48
CA LEU A 57 -7.75 -0.91 10.37
C LEU A 57 -8.45 -1.34 11.68
N PRO A 58 -9.28 -0.50 12.34
CA PRO A 58 -9.99 -0.91 13.55
C PRO A 58 -10.97 -2.07 13.33
N ASN A 59 -11.53 -2.21 12.12
CA ASN A 59 -12.54 -3.22 11.80
C ASN A 59 -11.93 -4.54 11.31
N SER A 60 -10.62 -4.60 11.06
CA SER A 60 -9.88 -5.78 10.57
C SER A 60 -10.46 -6.44 9.31
N SER A 61 -11.32 -5.74 8.56
CA SER A 61 -11.97 -6.21 7.35
C SER A 61 -12.24 -5.03 6.41
N PRO A 62 -11.71 -5.03 5.17
CA PRO A 62 -10.74 -6.00 4.63
C PRO A 62 -9.37 -5.94 5.33
N MET A 63 -8.60 -7.03 5.25
CA MET A 63 -7.18 -6.99 5.59
C MET A 63 -6.45 -6.13 4.55
N VAL A 64 -5.68 -5.14 4.99
CA VAL A 64 -4.91 -4.26 4.10
C VAL A 64 -3.42 -4.63 4.18
N ILE A 65 -2.82 -4.97 3.05
CA ILE A 65 -1.39 -5.23 2.90
C ILE A 65 -0.80 -4.08 2.07
N LEU A 66 0.13 -3.33 2.66
CA LEU A 66 0.94 -2.35 1.94
C LEU A 66 2.28 -2.98 1.56
N ALA A 67 2.64 -2.89 0.29
CA ALA A 67 3.92 -3.34 -0.23
C ALA A 67 4.72 -2.18 -0.82
N GLY A 68 6.04 -2.34 -0.84
CA GLY A 68 6.99 -1.33 -1.29
C GLY A 68 8.34 -1.46 -0.60
N TYR A 69 9.24 -0.54 -0.93
CA TYR A 69 10.57 -0.49 -0.30
C TYR A 69 10.46 -0.17 1.20
N PRO A 70 11.33 -0.74 2.05
CA PRO A 70 11.26 -0.56 3.49
C PRO A 70 11.22 0.91 3.93
N ASP A 71 12.12 1.74 3.39
CA ASP A 71 12.24 3.15 3.77
C ASP A 71 11.00 3.96 3.33
N ASP A 72 10.44 3.65 2.18
CA ASP A 72 9.25 4.32 1.67
C ASP A 72 7.99 3.92 2.45
N LEU A 73 7.86 2.65 2.84
CA LEU A 73 6.80 2.21 3.73
C LEU A 73 6.95 2.86 5.12
N GLN A 74 8.18 3.01 5.64
CA GLN A 74 8.42 3.74 6.89
C GLN A 74 7.89 5.18 6.84
N ARG A 75 8.01 5.86 5.70
CA ARG A 75 7.42 7.21 5.52
C ARG A 75 5.91 7.21 5.64
N ILE A 76 5.23 6.16 5.13
CA ILE A 76 3.77 6.00 5.31
C ILE A 76 3.45 5.78 6.80
N LEU A 77 4.18 4.90 7.47
CA LEU A 77 3.97 4.57 8.87
C LEU A 77 4.19 5.75 9.82
N ALA A 78 5.19 6.57 9.52
CA ALA A 78 5.55 7.76 10.30
C ALA A 78 4.61 8.94 10.04
N SER A 79 3.77 8.89 9.00
CA SER A 79 2.86 9.98 8.63
C SER A 79 1.59 10.05 9.51
N ASP A 80 0.99 11.23 9.59
CA ASP A 80 -0.28 11.48 10.31
C ASP A 80 -1.53 11.01 9.52
N ILE A 81 -1.38 9.93 8.76
CA ILE A 81 -2.41 9.38 7.86
C ILE A 81 -3.27 8.32 8.57
N GLY A 82 -2.98 8.00 9.82
CA GLY A 82 -3.78 7.08 10.66
C GLY A 82 -3.22 5.66 10.75
N PHE A 83 -2.05 5.42 10.18
CA PHE A 83 -1.36 4.13 10.21
C PHE A 83 -0.48 3.93 11.45
N LYS A 84 -0.03 5.03 12.07
CA LYS A 84 0.84 5.01 13.25
C LYS A 84 0.17 4.24 14.40
N GLY A 85 0.84 3.20 14.89
CA GLY A 85 0.35 2.35 15.99
C GLY A 85 -0.72 1.31 15.61
N ASN A 86 -1.18 1.29 14.34
CA ASN A 86 -2.21 0.36 13.87
C ASN A 86 -1.66 -0.78 12.99
N PHE A 87 -0.34 -0.82 12.78
CA PHE A 87 0.29 -1.92 12.05
C PHE A 87 0.55 -3.11 12.97
N LEU A 88 -0.14 -4.21 12.67
CA LEU A 88 -0.10 -5.45 13.45
C LEU A 88 1.05 -6.38 13.04
N LEU A 89 1.56 -6.27 11.80
CA LEU A 89 2.58 -7.17 11.25
C LEU A 89 3.45 -6.45 10.22
N ARG A 90 4.77 -6.62 10.34
CA ARG A 90 5.77 -6.26 9.33
C ARG A 90 6.46 -7.54 8.85
N VAL A 91 6.46 -7.76 7.53
CA VAL A 91 7.18 -8.85 6.89
C VAL A 91 8.23 -8.25 5.97
N GLU A 92 9.49 -8.65 6.16
CA GLU A 92 10.60 -8.22 5.32
C GLU A 92 11.02 -9.37 4.40
N PHE A 93 11.23 -9.04 3.13
CA PHE A 93 11.72 -9.97 2.13
C PHE A 93 13.17 -9.57 1.80
N PRO A 94 14.18 -10.26 2.35
CA PRO A 94 15.57 -9.96 2.03
C PRO A 94 15.87 -10.33 0.58
N ASP A 95 16.90 -9.70 0.02
CA ASP A 95 17.40 -10.08 -1.30
C ASP A 95 17.84 -11.54 -1.29
N PRO A 96 17.40 -12.35 -2.27
CA PRO A 96 17.81 -13.75 -2.35
C PRO A 96 19.31 -13.85 -2.63
N SER A 97 19.95 -14.83 -2.01
CA SER A 97 21.34 -15.16 -2.29
C SER A 97 21.51 -15.61 -3.75
N PRO A 98 22.73 -15.51 -4.34
CA PRO A 98 22.98 -16.02 -5.68
C PRO A 98 22.58 -17.49 -5.88
N ALA A 99 22.72 -18.31 -4.84
CA ALA A 99 22.31 -19.72 -4.87
C ALA A 99 20.79 -19.89 -4.91
N GLU A 100 20.03 -19.09 -4.15
CA GLU A 100 18.57 -19.09 -4.19
C GLU A 100 18.04 -18.60 -5.53
N ILE A 101 18.66 -17.56 -6.11
CA ILE A 101 18.35 -17.08 -7.47
C ILE A 101 18.57 -18.21 -8.49
N ALA A 102 19.73 -18.87 -8.45
CA ALA A 102 20.03 -20.00 -9.34
C ALA A 102 18.99 -21.12 -9.19
N ARG A 103 18.59 -21.45 -7.95
CA ARG A 103 17.55 -22.44 -7.67
C ARG A 103 16.19 -22.02 -8.24
N MET A 104 15.76 -20.79 -8.02
CA MET A 104 14.50 -20.26 -8.55
C MET A 104 14.49 -20.29 -10.09
N PHE A 105 15.62 -19.98 -10.72
CA PHE A 105 15.78 -20.03 -12.16
C PHE A 105 15.65 -21.48 -12.69
N LEU A 106 16.36 -22.43 -12.11
CA LEU A 106 16.27 -23.85 -12.48
C LEU A 106 14.84 -24.39 -12.30
N MET A 107 14.18 -24.08 -11.18
CA MET A 107 12.79 -24.48 -10.94
C MET A 107 11.79 -23.90 -11.95
N LYS A 108 12.08 -22.72 -12.53
CA LYS A 108 11.26 -22.16 -13.61
C LYS A 108 11.49 -22.86 -14.95
N LEU A 109 12.66 -23.44 -15.19
CA LEU A 109 12.98 -24.19 -16.41
C LEU A 109 12.31 -25.58 -16.42
N ASP A 110 12.32 -26.28 -15.28
CA ASP A 110 11.67 -27.60 -15.13
C ASP A 110 10.14 -27.58 -15.26
N LYS A 111 9.52 -26.40 -15.22
CA LYS A 111 8.07 -26.21 -15.37
C LYS A 111 7.62 -25.96 -16.83
N LYS A 112 8.52 -26.10 -17.80
CA LYS A 112 8.20 -26.11 -19.24
C LYS A 112 8.35 -27.51 -19.81
#